data_AF-A0AAU6UP06-F1
#
_entry.id   AF-A0AAU6UP06-F1
#
_cell.length_a   1.000
_cell.length_b   1.000
_cell.length_c   1.000
_cell.angle_alpha   90.00
_cell.angle_beta   90.00
_cell.angle_gamma   90.00
#
_symmetry.space_group_name_H-M   'P 1'
#
loop_
_entity.id
_entity.type
_entity.pdbx_description
1 polymer ?
#
loop_
_entity_poly.entity_id
_entity_poly.type
_entity_poly.pdbx_seq_one_letter_code
_entity_poly.pdbx_strand_id
1 'polypeptide(L)'
;MGRIAVDLYGQQIGARLEDMSSFSKYLGGSSGNVAYGTAVQGLKSSMLARVGDEHMGRFLREELQRVGCDTSHLLTDKDRLTGLVILGIKDEETFPLIFYRENCADMAISKEDFSEEYIASARCLAITGTHLSHPKTREAVLTALKYARRNGVKTALDIDYRPVLWGLTSLGDGETRFIESEKVTDQLQEVLGLFDVIVGTEEEFHICGGSTDTIQALKAVREVSQAELVCKRGALGCSVFTDVIPETLDQGITVYGVRVDVLNVLGAGDAFMSGLLRGYLNGEGWEKACAYANACGALVVSRHGCAPAMPTKAELDNYLLRAQQVKRPDLDSELNHLHRVTTRKSPTRDELCVMAFDHRIQFVDMARQVGADIARIKPLKKLILQASREVAVEAGLEKGQAGLLCDSSFGQDVLNAITGQGWWIARPIELPGSRPLELEHGNIGSQLVSWPLEHIVKCLVFFNPEDDHTMRLQQEHQIQEVYQACCQSGHELLLEVILPAGIEKEDALYLRAMKRFYNLGIKPDWWKLPPLDKASWQAISTLIEERDAYCRGVVILGLDAPQAELQHGFSQTAGQNIVKGFAVGRTLFGEPSRAWLAGQMDDQTLIYTVKENYHNLITLWRQRGEK
;
A
#
# COMPACT_ATOMS: atom_id res chain seq x y z
N MET A 1 -2.58 -16.47 15.31
CA MET A 1 -1.42 -17.39 15.37
C MET A 1 -1.46 -18.27 14.15
N GLY A 2 -0.31 -18.45 13.48
CA GLY A 2 -0.21 -19.44 12.41
C GLY A 2 0.69 -19.00 11.26
N ARG A 3 0.32 -19.41 10.04
CA ARG A 3 1.18 -19.29 8.86
C ARG A 3 1.34 -17.84 8.43
N ILE A 4 2.58 -17.47 8.17
CA ILE A 4 2.96 -16.24 7.47
C ILE A 4 4.06 -16.57 6.47
N ALA A 5 3.94 -16.05 5.26
CA ALA A 5 4.84 -16.36 4.15
C ALA A 5 4.89 -15.17 3.18
N VAL A 6 5.82 -15.20 2.23
CA VAL A 6 5.80 -14.27 1.09
C VAL A 6 5.16 -14.94 -0.11
N ASP A 7 4.14 -14.30 -0.65
CA ASP A 7 3.47 -14.73 -1.88
C ASP A 7 4.08 -13.99 -3.08
N LEU A 8 4.45 -14.75 -4.10
CA LEU A 8 4.94 -14.28 -5.39
C LEU A 8 3.87 -14.55 -6.44
N TYR A 9 3.08 -13.52 -6.76
CA TYR A 9 1.99 -13.58 -7.72
C TYR A 9 2.45 -13.24 -9.13
N GLY A 10 2.30 -14.16 -10.07
CA GLY A 10 2.64 -13.93 -11.46
C GLY A 10 1.80 -12.82 -12.09
N GLN A 11 2.47 -11.90 -12.80
CA GLN A 11 1.80 -10.72 -13.36
C GLN A 11 1.13 -10.97 -14.73
N GLN A 12 1.52 -12.03 -15.43
CA GLN A 12 0.95 -12.39 -16.74
C GLN A 12 -0.29 -13.28 -16.56
N ILE A 13 -1.45 -12.65 -16.32
CA ILE A 13 -2.75 -13.34 -16.21
C ILE A 13 -3.02 -14.19 -17.46
N GLY A 14 -3.46 -15.44 -17.28
CA GLY A 14 -3.70 -16.36 -18.39
C GLY A 14 -2.51 -17.25 -18.75
N ALA A 15 -1.31 -16.97 -18.23
CA ALA A 15 -0.13 -17.78 -18.48
C ALA A 15 -0.11 -19.05 -17.62
N ARG A 16 0.60 -20.08 -18.08
CA ARG A 16 1.00 -21.18 -17.19
C ARG A 16 2.07 -20.66 -16.22
N LEU A 17 2.17 -21.27 -15.04
CA LEU A 17 3.14 -20.84 -14.02
C LEU A 17 4.59 -20.91 -14.55
N GLU A 18 4.90 -21.87 -15.41
CA GLU A 18 6.20 -22.07 -16.05
C GLU A 18 6.56 -20.98 -17.06
N ASP A 19 5.57 -20.27 -17.61
CA ASP A 19 5.76 -19.21 -18.61
C ASP A 19 5.80 -17.81 -17.97
N MET A 20 5.57 -17.70 -16.66
CA MET A 20 5.56 -16.42 -15.95
C MET A 20 6.97 -15.83 -15.84
N SER A 21 7.12 -14.58 -16.26
CA SER A 21 8.43 -13.91 -16.33
C SER A 21 8.61 -12.82 -15.27
N SER A 22 7.52 -12.42 -14.61
CA SER A 22 7.58 -11.47 -13.50
C SER A 22 6.54 -11.79 -12.43
N PHE A 23 6.91 -11.47 -11.19
CA PHE A 23 6.08 -11.73 -10.01
C PHE A 23 5.98 -10.46 -9.16
N SER A 24 4.77 -10.18 -8.68
CA SER A 24 4.53 -9.20 -7.62
C SER A 24 4.70 -9.88 -6.25
N LYS A 25 5.45 -9.23 -5.36
CA LYS A 25 5.72 -9.73 -4.00
C LYS A 25 4.72 -9.16 -2.99
N TYR A 26 4.04 -10.02 -2.26
CA TYR A 26 3.08 -9.64 -1.21
C TYR A 26 3.29 -10.40 0.10
N LEU A 27 2.75 -9.84 1.18
CA LEU A 27 2.53 -10.60 2.41
C LEU A 27 1.46 -11.67 2.14
N GLY A 28 1.72 -12.89 2.62
CA GLY A 28 0.85 -14.04 2.46
C GLY A 28 0.83 -14.94 3.69
N GLY A 29 0.25 -16.12 3.49
CA GLY A 29 -0.09 -17.06 4.57
C GLY A 29 -1.37 -16.64 5.30
N SER A 30 -2.32 -17.55 5.41
CA SER A 30 -3.67 -17.26 5.92
C SER A 30 -3.69 -16.46 7.24
N SER A 31 -2.93 -16.86 8.25
CA SER A 31 -2.89 -16.11 9.52
C SER A 31 -2.22 -14.74 9.40
N GLY A 32 -1.20 -14.60 8.55
CA GLY A 32 -0.60 -13.32 8.20
C GLY A 32 -1.59 -12.37 7.53
N ASN A 33 -2.35 -12.89 6.55
CA ASN A 33 -3.40 -12.16 5.85
C ASN A 33 -4.50 -11.72 6.82
N VAL A 34 -4.99 -12.61 7.68
CA VAL A 34 -6.01 -12.26 8.70
C VAL A 34 -5.49 -11.16 9.62
N ALA A 35 -4.26 -11.28 10.13
CA ALA A 35 -3.65 -10.27 11.02
C ALA A 35 -3.48 -8.91 10.33
N TYR A 36 -3.08 -8.90 9.06
CA TYR A 36 -3.01 -7.70 8.24
C TYR A 36 -4.41 -7.08 8.07
N GLY A 37 -5.39 -7.86 7.64
CA GLY A 37 -6.75 -7.39 7.37
C GLY A 37 -7.46 -6.88 8.62
N THR A 38 -7.32 -7.55 9.76
CA THR A 38 -7.92 -7.07 11.02
C THR A 38 -7.30 -5.75 11.46
N ALA A 39 -5.98 -5.56 11.27
CA ALA A 39 -5.30 -4.31 11.59
C ALA A 39 -5.79 -3.16 10.70
N VAL A 40 -5.87 -3.41 9.38
CA VAL A 40 -6.41 -2.47 8.39
C VAL A 40 -7.88 -2.10 8.65
N GLN A 41 -8.65 -3.02 9.23
CA GLN A 41 -10.03 -2.81 9.66
C GLN A 41 -10.16 -2.09 11.02
N GLY A 42 -9.05 -1.70 11.64
CA GLY A 42 -8.99 -0.90 12.86
C GLY A 42 -8.97 -1.70 14.17
N LEU A 43 -8.79 -3.03 14.11
CA LEU A 43 -8.59 -3.84 15.31
C LEU A 43 -7.12 -3.81 15.75
N LYS A 44 -6.89 -3.79 17.07
CA LYS A 44 -5.56 -4.01 17.66
C LYS A 44 -5.18 -5.48 17.47
N SER A 45 -4.39 -5.75 16.44
CA SER A 45 -4.03 -7.10 16.00
C SER A 45 -2.58 -7.40 16.32
N SER A 46 -2.27 -8.65 16.65
CA SER A 46 -0.89 -9.11 16.85
C SER A 46 -0.64 -10.41 16.09
N MET A 47 0.54 -10.54 15.49
CA MET A 47 0.96 -11.75 14.80
C MET A 47 1.87 -12.62 15.68
N LEU A 48 1.37 -13.80 16.04
CA LEU A 48 2.15 -14.87 16.70
C LEU A 48 2.61 -15.89 15.65
N ALA A 49 3.90 -15.82 15.28
CA ALA A 49 4.58 -16.69 14.31
C ALA A 49 6.09 -16.51 14.41
N ARG A 50 6.84 -17.21 13.55
CA ARG A 50 8.26 -16.94 13.30
C ARG A 50 8.50 -16.56 11.83
N VAL A 51 9.51 -15.73 11.57
CA VAL A 51 10.02 -15.37 10.24
C VAL A 51 11.54 -15.48 10.23
N GLY A 52 12.14 -15.68 9.05
CA GLY A 52 13.60 -15.81 8.95
C GLY A 52 14.37 -14.50 9.20
N ASP A 53 15.65 -14.61 9.59
CA ASP A 53 16.59 -13.47 9.69
C ASP A 53 17.11 -13.00 8.32
N GLU A 54 16.21 -12.80 7.38
CA GLU A 54 16.53 -12.40 6.01
C GLU A 54 15.55 -11.35 5.46
N HIS A 55 15.67 -11.01 4.18
CA HIS A 55 14.95 -9.88 3.58
C HIS A 55 13.43 -10.09 3.53
N MET A 56 12.96 -11.32 3.32
CA MET A 56 11.54 -11.68 3.31
C MET A 56 10.94 -11.60 4.70
N GLY A 57 11.65 -12.06 5.74
CA GLY A 57 11.22 -11.93 7.13
C GLY A 57 11.15 -10.47 7.59
N ARG A 58 12.14 -9.64 7.22
CA ARG A 58 12.08 -8.19 7.44
C ARG A 58 10.91 -7.55 6.69
N PHE A 59 10.70 -7.91 5.42
CA PHE A 59 9.56 -7.43 4.63
C PHE A 59 8.23 -7.75 5.30
N LEU A 60 7.99 -8.98 5.75
CA LEU A 60 6.74 -9.35 6.42
C LEU A 60 6.52 -8.56 7.71
N ARG A 61 7.57 -8.40 8.52
CA ARG A 61 7.53 -7.59 9.74
C ARG A 61 7.17 -6.14 9.42
N GLU A 62 7.86 -5.53 8.45
CA GLU A 62 7.64 -4.14 8.05
C GLU A 62 6.23 -3.93 7.47
N GLU A 63 5.72 -4.85 6.65
CA GLU A 63 4.35 -4.73 6.10
C GLU A 63 3.28 -4.82 7.21
N LEU A 64 3.43 -5.71 8.19
CA LEU A 64 2.53 -5.78 9.34
C LEU A 64 2.61 -4.52 10.22
N GLN A 65 3.82 -4.04 10.50
CA GLN A 65 4.02 -2.82 11.28
C GLN A 65 3.38 -1.60 10.60
N ARG A 66 3.45 -1.49 9.27
CA ARG A 66 2.86 -0.39 8.50
C ARG A 66 1.35 -0.28 8.67
N VAL A 67 0.66 -1.41 8.80
CA VAL A 67 -0.80 -1.43 9.04
C VAL A 67 -1.16 -1.39 10.53
N GLY A 68 -0.19 -1.22 11.41
CA GLY A 68 -0.39 -1.12 12.85
C GLY A 68 -0.58 -2.46 13.56
N CYS A 69 -0.20 -3.58 12.93
CA CYS A 69 -0.18 -4.88 13.59
C CYS A 69 1.04 -4.97 14.52
N ASP A 70 0.81 -5.43 15.76
CA ASP A 70 1.88 -5.73 16.70
C ASP A 70 2.69 -6.94 16.20
N THR A 71 4.01 -6.76 16.16
CA THR A 71 4.99 -7.76 15.70
C THR A 71 5.96 -8.17 16.82
N SER A 72 5.65 -7.84 18.08
CA SER A 72 6.43 -8.21 19.26
C SER A 72 6.61 -9.73 19.40
N HIS A 73 5.64 -10.52 18.93
CA HIS A 73 5.65 -11.99 18.92
C HIS A 73 5.75 -12.59 17.51
N LEU A 74 6.15 -11.77 16.54
CA LEU A 74 6.67 -12.26 15.27
C LEU A 74 8.17 -12.49 15.49
N LEU A 75 8.57 -13.69 15.88
CA LEU A 75 9.94 -13.97 16.28
C LEU A 75 10.86 -14.14 15.07
N THR A 76 12.13 -13.74 15.22
CA THR A 76 13.14 -13.97 14.20
C THR A 76 13.82 -15.32 14.42
N ASP A 77 13.69 -16.22 13.45
CA ASP A 77 14.39 -17.51 13.40
C ASP A 77 15.70 -17.34 12.62
N LYS A 78 16.82 -17.66 13.26
CA LYS A 78 18.17 -17.54 12.67
C LYS A 78 18.61 -18.78 11.87
N ASP A 79 17.88 -19.88 12.01
CA ASP A 79 18.23 -21.18 11.46
C ASP A 79 17.41 -21.52 10.21
N ARG A 80 16.28 -20.83 9.98
CA ARG A 80 15.33 -21.12 8.91
C ARG A 80 14.96 -19.90 8.09
N LEU A 81 14.73 -20.13 6.80
CA LEU A 81 14.21 -19.11 5.89
C LEU A 81 12.70 -18.93 6.07
N THR A 82 12.22 -17.73 5.75
CA THR A 82 10.79 -17.44 5.59
C THR A 82 10.21 -18.30 4.46
N GLY A 83 9.03 -18.88 4.66
CA GLY A 83 8.36 -19.66 3.63
C GLY A 83 7.92 -18.79 2.45
N LEU A 84 7.93 -19.38 1.24
CA LEU A 84 7.49 -18.71 0.02
C LEU A 84 6.34 -19.49 -0.62
N VAL A 85 5.47 -18.77 -1.32
CA VAL A 85 4.47 -19.35 -2.22
C VAL A 85 4.65 -18.73 -3.59
N ILE A 86 4.83 -19.55 -4.62
CA ILE A 86 4.86 -19.09 -6.01
C ILE A 86 3.52 -19.45 -6.62
N LEU A 87 2.85 -18.48 -7.24
CA LEU A 87 1.51 -18.69 -7.75
C LEU A 87 1.15 -17.84 -8.95
N GLY A 88 0.14 -18.28 -9.69
CA GLY A 88 -0.37 -17.64 -10.88
C GLY A 88 -1.89 -17.55 -10.91
N ILE A 89 -2.41 -16.75 -11.83
CA ILE A 89 -3.84 -16.63 -12.15
C ILE A 89 -4.00 -17.07 -13.60
N LYS A 90 -4.51 -18.29 -13.81
CA LYS A 90 -4.70 -18.85 -15.14
C LYS A 90 -6.04 -18.43 -15.72
N ASP A 91 -7.10 -18.47 -14.92
CA ASP A 91 -8.45 -18.00 -15.24
C ASP A 91 -9.25 -17.82 -13.94
N GLU A 92 -10.57 -17.66 -14.03
CA GLU A 92 -11.46 -17.43 -12.88
C GLU A 92 -11.55 -18.64 -11.93
N GLU A 93 -11.16 -19.83 -12.39
CA GLU A 93 -11.29 -21.10 -11.65
C GLU A 93 -9.94 -21.74 -11.32
N THR A 94 -8.90 -21.43 -12.10
CA THR A 94 -7.59 -22.09 -12.06
C THR A 94 -6.50 -21.17 -11.52
N PHE A 95 -5.93 -21.56 -10.37
CA PHE A 95 -4.94 -20.77 -9.62
C PHE A 95 -3.73 -21.63 -9.27
N PRO A 96 -2.76 -21.82 -10.18
CA PRO A 96 -1.59 -22.63 -9.89
C PRO A 96 -0.79 -22.05 -8.72
N LEU A 97 -0.46 -22.88 -7.73
CA LEU A 97 0.37 -22.47 -6.60
C LEU A 97 1.26 -23.59 -6.07
N ILE A 98 2.45 -23.22 -5.61
CA ILE A 98 3.47 -24.11 -5.06
C ILE A 98 3.96 -23.54 -3.72
N PHE A 99 3.95 -24.38 -2.68
CA PHE A 99 4.43 -24.01 -1.35
C PHE A 99 5.90 -24.40 -1.17
N TYR A 100 6.80 -23.41 -1.14
CA TYR A 100 8.19 -23.57 -0.71
C TYR A 100 8.26 -23.42 0.81
N ARG A 101 7.82 -24.47 1.50
CA ARG A 101 7.54 -24.45 2.94
C ARG A 101 8.16 -25.61 3.71
N GLU A 102 9.07 -26.38 3.11
CA GLU A 102 9.78 -27.43 3.86
C GLU A 102 10.77 -26.78 4.85
N ASN A 103 10.63 -27.09 6.15
CA ASN A 103 11.50 -26.57 7.23
C ASN A 103 11.68 -25.03 7.24
N CYS A 104 10.62 -24.28 6.96
CA CYS A 104 10.61 -22.82 7.06
C CYS A 104 10.39 -22.33 8.51
N ALA A 105 10.63 -21.04 8.72
CA ALA A 105 10.55 -20.41 10.04
C ALA A 105 9.18 -20.59 10.72
N ASP A 106 8.06 -20.35 10.02
CA ASP A 106 6.72 -20.41 10.63
C ASP A 106 6.37 -21.81 11.15
N MET A 107 6.90 -22.88 10.52
CA MET A 107 6.73 -24.26 10.98
C MET A 107 7.53 -24.61 12.24
N ALA A 108 8.46 -23.76 12.64
CA ALA A 108 9.28 -23.94 13.83
C ALA A 108 8.68 -23.30 15.09
N ILE A 109 7.51 -22.66 14.99
CA ILE A 109 6.82 -22.16 16.18
C ILE A 109 6.55 -23.30 17.17
N SER A 110 6.77 -22.99 18.44
CA SER A 110 6.72 -23.93 19.56
C SER A 110 5.97 -23.32 20.74
N LYS A 111 5.62 -24.14 21.74
CA LYS A 111 4.91 -23.67 22.94
C LYS A 111 5.78 -22.77 23.82
N GLU A 112 7.11 -22.80 23.64
CA GLU A 112 8.07 -21.97 24.36
C GLU A 112 8.16 -20.53 23.81
N ASP A 113 7.55 -20.25 22.66
CA ASP A 113 7.64 -18.95 21.97
C ASP A 113 6.69 -17.88 22.50
N PHE A 114 5.78 -18.23 23.41
CA PHE A 114 4.78 -17.34 23.96
C PHE A 114 4.43 -17.72 25.39
N SER A 115 3.99 -16.76 26.19
CA SER A 115 3.55 -16.98 27.57
C SER A 115 2.03 -17.03 27.69
N GLU A 116 1.54 -17.55 28.83
CA GLU A 116 0.11 -17.54 29.15
C GLU A 116 -0.43 -16.11 29.26
N GLU A 117 0.35 -15.19 29.84
CA GLU A 117 0.01 -13.77 30.00
C GLU A 117 -0.15 -13.08 28.64
N TYR A 118 0.70 -13.40 27.67
CA TYR A 118 0.57 -12.85 26.32
C TYR A 118 -0.75 -13.27 25.68
N ILE A 119 -1.11 -14.55 25.73
CA ILE A 119 -2.39 -15.04 25.20
C ILE A 119 -3.56 -14.38 25.95
N ALA A 120 -3.47 -14.27 27.28
CA ALA A 120 -4.49 -13.64 28.13
C ALA A 120 -4.70 -12.14 27.84
N SER A 121 -3.71 -11.46 27.25
CA SER A 121 -3.81 -10.04 26.89
C SER A 121 -4.74 -9.79 25.68
N ALA A 122 -5.06 -10.83 24.91
CA ALA A 122 -5.90 -10.73 23.73
C ALA A 122 -7.40 -10.88 24.07
N ARG A 123 -8.27 -10.25 23.26
CA ARG A 123 -9.72 -10.53 23.31
C ARG A 123 -10.09 -11.81 22.57
N CYS A 124 -9.29 -12.18 21.57
CA CYS A 124 -9.53 -13.34 20.74
C CYS A 124 -8.20 -13.92 20.21
N LEU A 125 -8.08 -15.24 20.23
CA LEU A 125 -7.05 -16.03 19.58
C LEU A 125 -7.62 -16.63 18.30
N ALA A 126 -7.24 -16.07 17.15
CA ALA A 126 -7.56 -16.62 15.84
C ALA A 126 -6.45 -17.57 15.35
N ILE A 127 -6.84 -18.76 14.90
CA ILE A 127 -5.97 -19.84 14.41
C ILE A 127 -6.45 -20.29 13.03
N THR A 128 -5.50 -20.69 12.18
CA THR A 128 -5.79 -21.31 10.88
C THR A 128 -5.50 -22.81 10.94
N GLY A 129 -6.38 -23.64 10.36
CA GLY A 129 -6.29 -25.10 10.47
C GLY A 129 -5.04 -25.69 9.84
N THR A 130 -4.39 -24.99 8.89
CA THR A 130 -3.05 -25.36 8.39
C THR A 130 -2.06 -25.67 9.52
N HIS A 131 -2.07 -24.94 10.65
CA HIS A 131 -1.13 -25.18 11.75
C HIS A 131 -1.45 -26.41 12.61
N LEU A 132 -2.61 -27.05 12.40
CA LEU A 132 -2.95 -28.32 13.03
C LEU A 132 -2.40 -29.55 12.27
N SER A 133 -1.91 -29.35 11.03
CA SER A 133 -1.46 -30.43 10.13
C SER A 133 -0.13 -31.07 10.52
N HIS A 134 0.71 -30.40 11.32
CA HIS A 134 2.02 -30.90 11.73
C HIS A 134 2.12 -31.02 13.26
N PRO A 135 2.69 -32.11 13.82
CA PRO A 135 2.70 -32.36 15.26
C PRO A 135 3.27 -31.22 16.11
N LYS A 136 4.38 -30.60 15.67
CA LYS A 136 5.02 -29.49 16.40
C LYS A 136 4.16 -28.24 16.46
N THR A 137 3.59 -27.81 15.33
CA THR A 137 2.72 -26.63 15.28
C THR A 137 1.39 -26.91 15.98
N ARG A 138 0.88 -28.15 15.90
CA ARG A 138 -0.31 -28.60 16.64
C ARG A 138 -0.12 -28.48 18.14
N GLU A 139 1.02 -28.90 18.69
CA GLU A 139 1.32 -28.75 20.13
C GLU A 139 1.31 -27.27 20.58
N ALA A 140 1.91 -26.39 19.78
CA ALA A 140 1.92 -24.95 20.05
C ALA A 140 0.48 -24.39 20.05
N VAL A 141 -0.33 -24.73 19.04
CA VAL A 141 -1.75 -24.33 18.95
C VAL A 141 -2.56 -24.81 20.15
N LEU A 142 -2.43 -26.09 20.52
CA LEU A 142 -3.15 -26.67 21.67
C LEU A 142 -2.75 -26.00 22.99
N THR A 143 -1.48 -25.62 23.15
CA THR A 143 -1.02 -24.88 24.32
C THR A 143 -1.63 -23.48 24.37
N ALA A 144 -1.66 -22.76 23.24
CA ALA A 144 -2.29 -21.45 23.16
C ALA A 144 -3.79 -21.51 23.45
N LEU A 145 -4.51 -22.50 22.92
CA LEU A 145 -5.94 -22.72 23.21
C LEU A 145 -6.20 -23.01 24.69
N LYS A 146 -5.32 -23.78 25.33
CA LYS A 146 -5.39 -24.05 26.77
C LYS A 146 -5.25 -22.77 27.60
N TYR A 147 -4.28 -21.91 27.24
CA TYR A 147 -4.11 -20.61 27.89
C TYR A 147 -5.30 -19.68 27.63
N ALA A 148 -5.82 -19.64 26.41
CA ALA A 148 -6.99 -18.84 26.06
C ALA A 148 -8.21 -19.22 26.90
N ARG A 149 -8.52 -20.52 26.99
CA ARG A 149 -9.65 -21.04 27.78
C ARG A 149 -9.57 -20.68 29.26
N ARG A 150 -8.38 -20.79 29.87
CA ARG A 150 -8.17 -20.45 31.28
C ARG A 150 -8.41 -18.97 31.60
N ASN A 151 -8.21 -18.10 30.61
CA ASN A 151 -8.28 -16.66 30.76
C ASN A 151 -9.52 -16.03 30.10
N GLY A 152 -10.47 -16.85 29.64
CA GLY A 152 -11.70 -16.37 28.99
C GLY A 152 -11.48 -15.65 27.66
N VAL A 153 -10.35 -15.89 27.00
CA VAL A 153 -10.04 -15.35 25.67
C VAL A 153 -10.88 -16.10 24.64
N LYS A 154 -11.58 -15.36 23.76
CA LYS A 154 -12.34 -15.98 22.67
C LYS A 154 -11.43 -16.72 21.70
N THR A 155 -11.93 -17.77 21.09
CA THR A 155 -11.14 -18.63 20.18
C THR A 155 -11.85 -18.77 18.85
N ALA A 156 -11.14 -18.51 17.76
CA ALA A 156 -11.69 -18.56 16.41
C ALA A 156 -10.82 -19.46 15.52
N LEU A 157 -11.47 -20.37 14.80
CA LEU A 157 -10.83 -21.22 13.80
C LEU A 157 -11.28 -20.78 12.41
N ASP A 158 -10.33 -20.44 11.54
CA ASP A 158 -10.53 -20.59 10.09
C ASP A 158 -10.00 -21.98 9.71
N ILE A 159 -10.85 -22.83 9.14
CA ILE A 159 -10.49 -24.22 8.86
C ILE A 159 -9.28 -24.30 7.92
N ASP A 160 -9.12 -23.37 6.96
CA ASP A 160 -7.98 -23.25 6.03
C ASP A 160 -7.44 -24.62 5.59
N TYR A 161 -8.31 -25.47 5.04
CA TYR A 161 -7.94 -26.83 4.66
C TYR A 161 -7.17 -26.84 3.34
N ARG A 162 -5.99 -27.48 3.34
CA ARG A 162 -5.10 -27.59 2.19
C ARG A 162 -4.54 -29.02 2.11
N PRO A 163 -5.12 -29.92 1.29
CA PRO A 163 -4.70 -31.32 1.19
C PRO A 163 -3.19 -31.54 1.13
N VAL A 164 -2.46 -30.72 0.36
CA VAL A 164 -0.99 -30.76 0.25
C VAL A 164 -0.26 -30.59 1.58
N LEU A 165 -0.74 -29.71 2.45
CA LEU A 165 -0.12 -29.44 3.76
C LEU A 165 -0.44 -30.55 4.78
N TRP A 166 -1.48 -31.34 4.51
CA TRP A 166 -1.82 -32.55 5.26
C TRP A 166 -1.17 -33.82 4.67
N GLY A 167 -0.36 -33.68 3.62
CA GLY A 167 0.35 -34.80 2.98
C GLY A 167 -0.55 -35.72 2.15
N LEU A 168 -1.68 -35.22 1.66
CA LEU A 168 -2.63 -35.98 0.84
C LEU A 168 -2.36 -35.88 -0.66
N THR A 169 -1.49 -34.96 -1.08
CA THR A 169 -1.09 -34.76 -2.48
C THR A 169 0.43 -34.65 -2.61
N SER A 170 0.92 -34.57 -3.85
CA SER A 170 2.34 -34.29 -4.12
C SER A 170 2.71 -32.87 -3.71
N LEU A 171 3.99 -32.61 -3.39
CA LEU A 171 4.46 -31.28 -2.96
C LEU A 171 4.17 -30.14 -3.96
N GLY A 172 4.06 -30.47 -5.26
CA GLY A 172 3.77 -29.49 -6.31
C GLY A 172 2.28 -29.18 -6.49
N ASP A 173 1.38 -29.95 -5.87
CA ASP A 173 -0.07 -29.77 -6.00
C ASP A 173 -0.60 -28.87 -4.89
N GLY A 174 -0.40 -27.56 -5.01
CA GLY A 174 -1.01 -26.58 -4.11
C GLY A 174 -2.43 -26.16 -4.51
N GLU A 175 -2.89 -26.60 -5.68
CA GLU A 175 -4.16 -26.19 -6.31
C GLU A 175 -5.36 -26.94 -5.72
N THR A 176 -5.23 -28.25 -5.51
CA THR A 176 -6.30 -29.10 -5.01
C THR A 176 -6.83 -28.57 -3.67
N ARG A 177 -8.13 -28.23 -3.64
CA ARG A 177 -8.79 -27.63 -2.47
C ARG A 177 -9.42 -28.64 -1.53
N PHE A 178 -9.77 -29.83 -2.03
CA PHE A 178 -10.48 -30.83 -1.25
C PHE A 178 -10.04 -32.25 -1.61
N ILE A 179 -9.78 -33.05 -0.57
CA ILE A 179 -9.62 -34.50 -0.60
C ILE A 179 -10.22 -35.03 0.70
N GLU A 180 -11.09 -36.03 0.62
CA GLU A 180 -11.64 -36.69 1.80
C GLU A 180 -10.54 -37.46 2.55
N SER A 181 -10.55 -37.39 3.89
CA SER A 181 -9.62 -38.15 4.71
C SER A 181 -10.16 -38.32 6.12
N GLU A 182 -10.60 -39.54 6.45
CA GLU A 182 -11.07 -39.92 7.80
C GLU A 182 -10.05 -39.55 8.87
N LYS A 183 -8.76 -39.81 8.63
CA LYS A 183 -7.67 -39.43 9.54
C LYS A 183 -7.61 -37.93 9.82
N VAL A 184 -7.81 -37.08 8.80
CA VAL A 184 -7.82 -35.63 8.97
C VAL A 184 -9.09 -35.19 9.70
N THR A 185 -10.24 -35.77 9.34
CA THR A 185 -11.52 -35.56 10.03
C THR A 185 -11.39 -35.84 11.52
N ASP A 186 -10.88 -37.00 11.92
CA ASP A 186 -10.68 -37.38 13.34
C ASP A 186 -9.81 -36.33 14.07
N GLN A 187 -8.68 -35.96 13.46
CA GLN A 187 -7.76 -34.99 14.05
C GLN A 187 -8.34 -33.58 14.18
N LEU A 188 -9.24 -33.19 13.27
CA LEU A 188 -9.95 -31.92 13.37
C LEU A 188 -11.02 -32.01 14.46
N GLN A 189 -11.86 -33.05 14.46
CA GLN A 189 -12.94 -33.23 15.44
C GLN A 189 -12.43 -33.26 16.89
N GLU A 190 -11.23 -33.79 17.13
CA GLU A 190 -10.55 -33.71 18.45
C GLU A 190 -10.42 -32.28 19.00
N VAL A 191 -10.36 -31.27 18.14
CA VAL A 191 -10.06 -29.88 18.52
C VAL A 191 -11.20 -28.90 18.24
N LEU A 192 -12.23 -29.26 17.48
CA LEU A 192 -13.33 -28.34 17.13
C LEU A 192 -14.06 -27.82 18.39
N GLY A 193 -14.21 -28.64 19.43
CA GLY A 193 -14.79 -28.24 20.72
C GLY A 193 -13.91 -27.28 21.55
N LEU A 194 -12.75 -26.88 21.03
CA LEU A 194 -11.86 -25.90 21.65
C LEU A 194 -12.10 -24.46 21.19
N PHE A 195 -12.98 -24.26 20.20
CA PHE A 195 -13.24 -22.96 19.58
C PHE A 195 -14.60 -22.38 19.96
N ASP A 196 -14.71 -21.05 20.06
CA ASP A 196 -15.97 -20.33 20.20
C ASP A 196 -16.63 -20.05 18.83
N VAL A 197 -15.83 -19.88 17.79
CA VAL A 197 -16.29 -19.62 16.40
C VAL A 197 -15.49 -20.47 15.43
N ILE A 198 -16.16 -21.15 14.52
CA ILE A 198 -15.55 -21.95 13.44
C ILE A 198 -16.05 -21.42 12.10
N VAL A 199 -15.12 -21.05 11.24
CA VAL A 199 -15.38 -20.45 9.92
C VAL A 199 -14.81 -21.35 8.84
N GLY A 200 -15.60 -21.65 7.82
CA GLY A 200 -15.22 -22.57 6.74
C GLY A 200 -16.06 -22.40 5.50
N THR A 201 -15.53 -22.77 4.32
CA THR A 201 -16.35 -23.05 3.14
C THR A 201 -17.14 -24.33 3.34
N GLU A 202 -18.04 -24.62 2.40
CA GLU A 202 -18.77 -25.88 2.40
C GLU A 202 -17.81 -27.09 2.41
N GLU A 203 -16.80 -27.08 1.54
CA GLU A 203 -15.77 -28.14 1.46
C GLU A 203 -14.90 -28.24 2.72
N GLU A 204 -14.63 -27.09 3.36
CA GLU A 204 -13.90 -27.07 4.64
C GLU A 204 -14.75 -27.66 5.78
N PHE A 205 -16.07 -27.46 5.76
CA PHE A 205 -16.95 -28.18 6.68
C PHE A 205 -17.07 -29.66 6.33
N HIS A 206 -17.02 -30.04 5.05
CA HIS A 206 -17.05 -31.45 4.64
C HIS A 206 -15.92 -32.25 5.28
N ILE A 207 -14.68 -31.73 5.26
CA ILE A 207 -13.55 -32.43 5.89
C ILE A 207 -13.66 -32.47 7.42
N CYS A 208 -14.19 -31.42 8.07
CA CYS A 208 -14.41 -31.41 9.51
C CYS A 208 -15.52 -32.38 9.96
N GLY A 209 -16.58 -32.51 9.15
CA GLY A 209 -17.75 -33.32 9.46
C GLY A 209 -17.69 -34.75 8.94
N GLY A 210 -16.75 -35.07 8.05
CA GLY A 210 -16.63 -36.41 7.44
C GLY A 210 -17.76 -36.76 6.46
N SER A 211 -18.36 -35.75 5.82
CA SER A 211 -19.42 -35.92 4.82
C SER A 211 -19.30 -34.86 3.75
N THR A 212 -19.55 -35.22 2.48
CA THR A 212 -19.62 -34.26 1.36
C THR A 212 -20.99 -33.59 1.24
N ASP A 213 -21.95 -33.93 2.11
CA ASP A 213 -23.20 -33.19 2.27
C ASP A 213 -23.00 -32.09 3.33
N THR A 214 -23.16 -30.83 2.93
CA THR A 214 -22.86 -29.68 3.79
C THR A 214 -23.68 -29.68 5.08
N ILE A 215 -24.96 -30.07 5.05
CA ILE A 215 -25.83 -30.08 6.24
C ILE A 215 -25.44 -31.22 7.17
N GLN A 216 -25.18 -32.42 6.64
CA GLN A 216 -24.71 -33.55 7.45
C GLN A 216 -23.35 -33.27 8.08
N ALA A 217 -22.44 -32.66 7.32
CA ALA A 217 -21.12 -32.27 7.82
C ALA A 217 -21.24 -31.25 8.97
N LEU A 218 -22.08 -30.21 8.82
CA LEU A 218 -22.36 -29.26 9.88
C LEU A 218 -23.01 -29.93 11.11
N LYS A 219 -23.94 -30.87 10.91
CA LYS A 219 -24.56 -31.65 11.99
C LYS A 219 -23.50 -32.45 12.76
N ALA A 220 -22.59 -33.14 12.07
CA ALA A 220 -21.48 -33.87 12.69
C ALA A 220 -20.52 -32.94 13.46
N VAL A 221 -20.18 -31.77 12.91
CA VAL A 221 -19.38 -30.77 13.62
C VAL A 221 -20.08 -30.27 14.90
N ARG A 222 -21.41 -30.09 14.86
CA ARG A 222 -22.22 -29.69 16.01
C ARG A 222 -22.27 -30.76 17.12
N GLU A 223 -22.14 -32.05 16.80
CA GLU A 223 -22.07 -33.13 17.79
C GLU A 223 -20.83 -33.02 18.69
N VAL A 224 -19.73 -32.48 18.17
CA VAL A 224 -18.45 -32.36 18.88
C VAL A 224 -18.10 -30.93 19.30
N SER A 225 -18.87 -29.93 18.88
CA SER A 225 -18.60 -28.51 19.17
C SER A 225 -19.84 -27.68 19.44
N GLN A 226 -19.72 -26.79 20.43
CA GLN A 226 -20.71 -25.76 20.75
C GLN A 226 -20.37 -24.40 20.12
N ALA A 227 -19.40 -24.36 19.20
CA ALA A 227 -19.00 -23.13 18.52
C ALA A 227 -20.11 -22.56 17.64
N GLU A 228 -20.05 -21.26 17.41
CA GLU A 228 -20.78 -20.58 16.36
C GLU A 228 -20.21 -21.01 15.00
N LEU A 229 -21.04 -21.61 14.13
CA LEU A 229 -20.58 -22.11 12.83
C LEU A 229 -20.90 -21.09 11.73
N VAL A 230 -19.88 -20.59 11.04
CA VAL A 230 -20.02 -19.62 9.95
C VAL A 230 -19.62 -20.28 8.64
N CYS A 231 -20.60 -20.65 7.83
CA CYS A 231 -20.42 -21.30 6.53
C CYS A 231 -20.37 -20.29 5.39
N LYS A 232 -19.21 -20.18 4.73
CA LYS A 232 -18.94 -19.37 3.54
C LYS A 232 -19.53 -20.10 2.31
N ARG A 233 -20.36 -19.41 1.52
CA ARG A 233 -21.13 -19.95 0.39
C ARG A 233 -20.78 -19.27 -0.94
N GLY A 234 -19.52 -18.85 -1.09
CA GLY A 234 -19.04 -18.12 -2.26
C GLY A 234 -19.87 -16.88 -2.58
N ALA A 235 -20.36 -16.77 -3.81
CA ALA A 235 -21.17 -15.63 -4.27
C ALA A 235 -22.51 -15.48 -3.53
N LEU A 236 -23.01 -16.55 -2.88
CA LEU A 236 -24.23 -16.50 -2.08
C LEU A 236 -24.03 -15.84 -0.70
N GLY A 237 -22.79 -15.48 -0.34
CA GLY A 237 -22.45 -14.87 0.94
C GLY A 237 -22.14 -15.92 2.01
N CYS A 238 -22.81 -15.87 3.15
CA CYS A 238 -22.58 -16.81 4.24
C CYS A 238 -23.82 -17.03 5.11
N SER A 239 -23.83 -18.15 5.83
CA SER A 239 -24.85 -18.52 6.82
C SER A 239 -24.22 -18.81 8.18
N VAL A 240 -24.82 -18.30 9.24
CA VAL A 240 -24.39 -18.53 10.63
C VAL A 240 -25.37 -19.44 11.37
N PHE A 241 -24.84 -20.39 12.12
CA PHE A 241 -25.59 -21.34 12.94
C PHE A 241 -25.12 -21.28 14.40
N THR A 242 -25.99 -20.75 15.27
CA THR A 242 -25.73 -20.56 16.71
C THR A 242 -26.24 -21.71 17.58
N ASP A 243 -27.03 -22.61 17.00
CA ASP A 243 -27.71 -23.70 17.71
C ASP A 243 -27.80 -24.94 16.78
N VAL A 244 -28.89 -25.70 16.88
CA VAL A 244 -29.24 -26.83 16.03
C VAL A 244 -29.10 -26.47 14.55
N ILE A 245 -28.45 -27.37 13.81
CA ILE A 245 -28.28 -27.21 12.37
C ILE A 245 -29.61 -27.55 11.68
N PRO A 246 -30.18 -26.62 10.91
CA PRO A 246 -31.46 -26.80 10.23
C PRO A 246 -31.34 -27.73 9.01
N GLU A 247 -32.43 -27.89 8.27
CA GLU A 247 -32.47 -28.76 7.09
C GLU A 247 -31.88 -28.08 5.84
N THR A 248 -31.82 -26.74 5.81
CA THR A 248 -31.20 -25.98 4.71
C THR A 248 -30.32 -24.84 5.22
N LEU A 249 -29.30 -24.45 4.44
CA LEU A 249 -28.37 -23.40 4.85
C LEU A 249 -29.06 -22.03 5.03
N ASP A 250 -30.07 -21.74 4.20
CA ASP A 250 -30.81 -20.47 4.23
C ASP A 250 -31.66 -20.27 5.50
N GLN A 251 -31.88 -21.33 6.28
CA GLN A 251 -32.58 -21.25 7.56
C GLN A 251 -31.68 -20.75 8.70
N GLY A 252 -30.36 -20.67 8.48
CA GLY A 252 -29.45 -19.94 9.38
C GLY A 252 -29.52 -18.43 9.18
N ILE A 253 -28.79 -17.66 10.01
CA ILE A 253 -28.66 -16.22 9.81
C ILE A 253 -27.85 -16.01 8.52
N THR A 254 -28.55 -15.70 7.43
CA THR A 254 -27.97 -15.66 6.09
C THR A 254 -27.82 -14.23 5.61
N VAL A 255 -26.59 -13.86 5.23
CA VAL A 255 -26.27 -12.57 4.62
C VAL A 255 -25.70 -12.83 3.24
N TYR A 256 -26.34 -12.24 2.23
CA TYR A 256 -25.95 -12.43 0.83
C TYR A 256 -24.69 -11.64 0.47
N GLY A 257 -23.95 -12.18 -0.51
CA GLY A 257 -22.75 -11.58 -1.04
C GLY A 257 -23.02 -10.40 -1.98
N VAL A 258 -21.92 -9.80 -2.45
CA VAL A 258 -21.92 -8.69 -3.40
C VAL A 258 -21.35 -9.19 -4.73
N ARG A 259 -21.90 -8.70 -5.84
CA ARG A 259 -21.40 -9.05 -7.16
C ARG A 259 -20.14 -8.24 -7.50
N VAL A 260 -19.10 -8.96 -7.92
CA VAL A 260 -17.83 -8.42 -8.46
C VAL A 260 -17.39 -9.32 -9.61
N ASP A 261 -16.55 -8.81 -10.52
CA ASP A 261 -15.83 -9.69 -11.44
C ASP A 261 -14.61 -10.27 -10.70
N VAL A 262 -14.46 -11.59 -10.75
CA VAL A 262 -13.40 -12.30 -10.05
C VAL A 262 -12.13 -12.19 -10.86
N LEU A 263 -11.10 -11.59 -10.26
CA LEU A 263 -9.73 -11.61 -10.76
C LEU A 263 -8.91 -12.69 -10.08
N ASN A 264 -9.10 -12.87 -8.76
CA ASN A 264 -8.34 -13.81 -7.96
C ASN A 264 -9.16 -14.32 -6.76
N VAL A 265 -9.40 -15.63 -6.65
CA VAL A 265 -10.16 -16.18 -5.51
C VAL A 265 -9.33 -16.32 -4.22
N LEU A 266 -8.01 -16.20 -4.31
CA LEU A 266 -7.12 -16.37 -3.16
C LEU A 266 -7.27 -15.20 -2.19
N GLY A 267 -7.31 -15.53 -0.90
CA GLY A 267 -7.40 -14.52 0.15
C GLY A 267 -8.82 -14.04 0.48
N ALA A 268 -9.84 -14.48 -0.27
CA ALA A 268 -11.24 -14.16 0.01
C ALA A 268 -11.64 -14.58 1.44
N GLY A 269 -11.25 -15.80 1.85
CA GLY A 269 -11.50 -16.34 3.18
C GLY A 269 -10.80 -15.56 4.28
N ASP A 270 -9.54 -15.18 4.06
CA ASP A 270 -8.76 -14.40 5.03
C ASP A 270 -9.38 -13.01 5.23
N ALA A 271 -9.77 -12.34 4.14
CA ALA A 271 -10.42 -11.04 4.18
C ALA A 271 -11.82 -11.12 4.81
N PHE A 272 -12.57 -12.19 4.50
CA PHE A 272 -13.83 -12.50 5.15
C PHE A 272 -13.65 -12.61 6.66
N MET A 273 -12.66 -13.40 7.11
CA MET A 273 -12.35 -13.57 8.53
C MET A 273 -11.97 -12.24 9.20
N SER A 274 -11.19 -11.38 8.53
CA SER A 274 -10.87 -10.05 9.04
C SER A 274 -12.10 -9.16 9.23
N GLY A 275 -13.02 -9.14 8.26
CA GLY A 275 -14.28 -8.40 8.34
C GLY A 275 -15.21 -8.96 9.42
N LEU A 276 -15.31 -10.29 9.50
CA LEU A 276 -16.11 -10.99 10.51
C LEU A 276 -15.65 -10.62 11.92
N LEU A 277 -14.34 -10.73 12.20
CA LEU A 277 -13.76 -10.42 13.50
C LEU A 277 -13.96 -8.95 13.89
N ARG A 278 -14.00 -8.03 12.93
CA ARG A 278 -14.32 -6.62 13.19
C ARG A 278 -15.71 -6.46 13.82
N GLY A 279 -16.73 -7.09 13.25
CA GLY A 279 -18.11 -7.01 13.77
C GLY A 279 -18.28 -7.85 15.04
N TYR A 280 -17.77 -9.08 15.03
CA TYR A 280 -17.90 -10.04 16.13
C TYR A 280 -17.28 -9.52 17.42
N LEU A 281 -16.03 -9.04 17.39
CA LEU A 281 -15.32 -8.57 18.60
C LEU A 281 -15.82 -7.23 19.13
N ASN A 282 -16.62 -6.51 18.35
CA ASN A 282 -17.25 -5.26 18.76
C ASN A 282 -18.73 -5.46 19.16
N GLY A 283 -19.23 -6.70 19.16
CA GLY A 283 -20.60 -7.02 19.59
C GLY A 283 -21.67 -6.43 18.67
N GLU A 284 -21.37 -6.31 17.37
CA GLU A 284 -22.24 -5.60 16.42
C GLU A 284 -23.38 -6.45 15.81
N GLY A 285 -23.49 -7.71 16.24
CA GLY A 285 -24.45 -8.68 15.70
C GLY A 285 -23.94 -9.43 14.46
N TRP A 286 -24.53 -10.59 14.19
CA TRP A 286 -24.09 -11.48 13.11
C TRP A 286 -24.35 -10.90 11.73
N GLU A 287 -25.48 -10.23 11.52
CA GLU A 287 -25.82 -9.63 10.23
C GLU A 287 -24.79 -8.59 9.81
N LYS A 288 -24.37 -7.74 10.76
CA LYS A 288 -23.37 -6.70 10.51
C LYS A 288 -21.97 -7.27 10.35
N ALA A 289 -21.58 -8.23 11.20
CA ALA A 289 -20.31 -8.93 11.08
C ALA A 289 -20.18 -9.67 9.74
N CYS A 290 -21.25 -10.35 9.29
CA CYS A 290 -21.29 -11.03 8.01
C CYS A 290 -21.33 -10.06 6.82
N ALA A 291 -22.00 -8.92 6.95
CA ALA A 291 -21.94 -7.87 5.92
C ALA A 291 -20.51 -7.35 5.72
N TYR A 292 -19.76 -7.14 6.81
CA TYR A 292 -18.33 -6.80 6.74
C TYR A 292 -17.52 -7.92 6.09
N ALA A 293 -17.74 -9.17 6.52
CA ALA A 293 -17.04 -10.34 6.03
C ALA A 293 -17.24 -10.54 4.51
N ASN A 294 -18.50 -10.56 4.05
CA ASN A 294 -18.86 -10.70 2.64
C ASN A 294 -18.27 -9.59 1.78
N ALA A 295 -18.37 -8.34 2.22
CA ALA A 295 -17.85 -7.20 1.47
C ALA A 295 -16.31 -7.22 1.39
N CYS A 296 -15.61 -7.57 2.49
CA CYS A 296 -14.16 -7.76 2.46
C CYS A 296 -13.74 -8.86 1.48
N GLY A 297 -14.40 -10.03 1.53
CA GLY A 297 -14.14 -11.12 0.61
C GLY A 297 -14.35 -10.72 -0.85
N ALA A 298 -15.49 -10.07 -1.15
CA ALA A 298 -15.82 -9.61 -2.50
C ALA A 298 -14.82 -8.57 -3.04
N LEU A 299 -14.39 -7.61 -2.22
CA LEU A 299 -13.43 -6.58 -2.66
C LEU A 299 -12.01 -7.13 -2.89
N VAL A 300 -11.61 -8.17 -2.15
CA VAL A 300 -10.31 -8.81 -2.38
C VAL A 300 -10.30 -9.59 -3.68
N VAL A 301 -11.38 -10.33 -3.99
CA VAL A 301 -11.36 -11.18 -5.19
C VAL A 301 -11.41 -10.43 -6.51
N SER A 302 -11.75 -9.14 -6.49
CA SER A 302 -11.70 -8.28 -7.68
C SER A 302 -10.33 -7.67 -7.97
N ARG A 303 -9.31 -8.00 -7.16
CA ARG A 303 -7.97 -7.41 -7.23
C ARG A 303 -6.90 -8.50 -7.27
N HIS A 304 -5.68 -8.10 -7.66
CA HIS A 304 -4.61 -9.04 -8.00
C HIS A 304 -4.06 -9.82 -6.80
N GLY A 305 -3.77 -9.17 -5.66
CA GLY A 305 -3.17 -9.82 -4.49
C GLY A 305 -4.15 -10.02 -3.33
N CYS A 306 -3.73 -10.70 -2.26
CA CYS A 306 -4.53 -10.87 -1.04
C CYS A 306 -4.38 -9.66 -0.09
N ALA A 307 -3.32 -9.65 0.75
CA ALA A 307 -3.07 -8.57 1.72
C ALA A 307 -3.16 -7.15 1.11
N PRO A 308 -2.51 -6.81 -0.03
CA PRO A 308 -2.60 -5.45 -0.57
C PRO A 308 -4.00 -5.08 -1.07
N ALA A 309 -4.86 -6.05 -1.39
CA ALA A 309 -6.22 -5.80 -1.88
C ALA A 309 -7.26 -5.62 -0.77
N MET A 310 -6.91 -5.96 0.47
CA MET A 310 -7.84 -5.88 1.59
C MET A 310 -8.34 -4.44 1.74
N PRO A 311 -9.67 -4.24 1.80
CA PRO A 311 -10.20 -2.90 1.90
C PRO A 311 -9.81 -2.28 3.23
N THR A 312 -9.52 -0.98 3.23
CA THR A 312 -9.35 -0.24 4.48
C THR A 312 -10.67 -0.04 5.19
N LYS A 313 -10.64 0.32 6.47
CA LYS A 313 -11.86 0.72 7.18
C LYS A 313 -12.62 1.82 6.44
N ALA A 314 -11.91 2.83 5.92
CA ALA A 314 -12.53 3.95 5.20
C ALA A 314 -13.19 3.51 3.89
N GLU A 315 -12.52 2.63 3.14
CA GLU A 315 -13.05 2.05 1.91
C GLU A 315 -14.29 1.18 2.17
N LEU A 316 -14.20 0.25 3.14
CA LEU A 316 -15.29 -0.66 3.47
C LEU A 316 -16.52 0.11 3.98
N ASP A 317 -16.32 1.09 4.86
CA ASP A 317 -17.41 1.90 5.40
C ASP A 317 -18.09 2.75 4.31
N ASN A 318 -17.31 3.33 3.39
CA ASN A 318 -17.88 4.04 2.24
C ASN A 318 -18.73 3.11 1.38
N TYR A 319 -18.21 1.90 1.07
CA TYR A 319 -18.95 0.92 0.28
C TYR A 319 -20.28 0.56 0.95
N LEU A 320 -20.26 0.19 2.23
CA LEU A 320 -21.45 -0.26 2.94
C LEU A 320 -22.51 0.83 3.08
N LEU A 321 -22.11 2.09 3.24
CA LEU A 321 -23.03 3.23 3.24
C LEU A 321 -23.74 3.43 1.89
N ARG A 322 -23.10 3.03 0.78
CA ARG A 322 -23.61 3.19 -0.59
C ARG A 322 -23.94 1.86 -1.27
N ALA A 323 -24.01 0.75 -0.53
CA ALA A 323 -24.04 -0.61 -1.12
C ALA A 323 -25.21 -0.83 -2.09
N GLN A 324 -26.35 -0.16 -1.88
CA GLN A 324 -27.49 -0.24 -2.79
C GLN A 324 -27.26 0.48 -4.14
N GLN A 325 -26.41 1.50 -4.15
CA GLN A 325 -26.06 2.30 -5.32
C GLN A 325 -24.86 1.68 -6.05
N VAL A 326 -23.95 1.07 -5.31
CA VAL A 326 -22.70 0.47 -5.82
C VAL A 326 -22.89 -1.03 -6.03
N LYS A 327 -23.53 -1.40 -7.15
CA LYS A 327 -23.76 -2.81 -7.50
C LYS A 327 -22.51 -3.56 -7.96
N ARG A 328 -21.48 -2.82 -8.39
CA ARG A 328 -20.20 -3.31 -8.92
C ARG A 328 -19.06 -2.51 -8.27
N PRO A 329 -18.71 -2.81 -7.01
CA PRO A 329 -17.73 -2.02 -6.27
C PRO A 329 -16.32 -2.09 -6.85
N ASP A 330 -16.03 -3.13 -7.62
CA ASP A 330 -14.79 -3.27 -8.40
C ASP A 330 -14.63 -2.22 -9.51
N LEU A 331 -15.74 -1.67 -10.03
CA LEU A 331 -15.73 -0.62 -11.07
C LEU A 331 -15.98 0.79 -10.51
N ASP A 332 -16.17 0.92 -9.19
CA ASP A 332 -16.48 2.22 -8.59
C ASP A 332 -15.19 3.06 -8.43
N SER A 333 -15.17 4.20 -9.12
CA SER A 333 -14.00 5.09 -9.12
C SER A 333 -13.68 5.69 -7.75
N GLU A 334 -14.68 5.87 -6.87
CA GLU A 334 -14.49 6.42 -5.54
C GLU A 334 -13.86 5.36 -4.62
N LEU A 335 -14.33 4.12 -4.66
CA LEU A 335 -13.73 3.01 -3.93
C LEU A 335 -12.31 2.70 -4.39
N ASN A 336 -12.06 2.69 -5.70
CA ASN A 336 -10.71 2.47 -6.24
C ASN A 336 -9.75 3.60 -5.86
N HIS A 337 -10.23 4.85 -5.83
CA HIS A 337 -9.45 5.98 -5.29
C HIS A 337 -9.19 5.80 -3.80
N LEU A 338 -10.22 5.52 -3.00
CA LEU A 338 -10.10 5.28 -1.55
C LEU A 338 -9.10 4.17 -1.25
N HIS A 339 -9.17 3.05 -1.97
CA HIS A 339 -8.23 1.95 -1.83
C HIS A 339 -6.80 2.42 -2.04
N ARG A 340 -6.52 3.05 -3.19
CA ARG A 340 -5.18 3.59 -3.51
C ARG A 340 -4.68 4.53 -2.43
N VAL A 341 -5.49 5.50 -2.02
CA VAL A 341 -5.03 6.59 -1.15
C VAL A 341 -4.93 6.22 0.33
N THR A 342 -5.70 5.22 0.77
CA THR A 342 -5.69 4.74 2.16
C THR A 342 -4.74 3.56 2.38
N THR A 343 -4.21 2.94 1.32
CA THR A 343 -3.20 1.87 1.39
C THR A 343 -1.78 2.34 1.06
N ARG A 344 -1.56 3.64 0.78
CA ARG A 344 -0.24 4.19 0.47
C ARG A 344 0.77 3.88 1.58
N LYS A 345 1.96 3.41 1.19
CA LYS A 345 3.02 2.99 2.14
C LYS A 345 3.85 4.15 2.70
N SER A 346 3.83 5.30 2.06
CA SER A 346 4.65 6.46 2.43
C SER A 346 4.01 7.23 3.59
N PRO A 347 4.81 7.72 4.56
CA PRO A 347 4.30 8.44 5.72
C PRO A 347 3.60 9.74 5.32
N THR A 348 2.60 10.15 6.10
CA THR A 348 2.05 11.51 6.03
C THR A 348 3.10 12.50 6.54
N ARG A 349 3.14 13.69 5.93
CA ARG A 349 4.18 14.69 6.15
C ARG A 349 3.54 16.04 6.44
N ASP A 350 3.98 16.69 7.51
CA ASP A 350 3.52 18.03 7.89
C ASP A 350 4.48 19.14 7.44
N GLU A 351 5.73 18.78 7.15
CA GLU A 351 6.75 19.66 6.59
C GLU A 351 7.51 18.91 5.48
N LEU A 352 7.84 19.60 4.39
CA LEU A 352 8.58 19.04 3.26
C LEU A 352 9.52 20.09 2.63
N CYS A 353 10.81 19.95 2.85
CA CYS A 353 11.85 20.82 2.31
C CYS A 353 12.57 20.10 1.16
N VAL A 354 12.27 20.46 -0.09
CA VAL A 354 12.79 19.75 -1.28
C VAL A 354 13.86 20.58 -2.00
N MET A 355 15.04 19.99 -2.15
CA MET A 355 16.11 20.50 -3.02
C MET A 355 15.84 20.05 -4.47
N ALA A 356 15.50 20.98 -5.37
CA ALA A 356 15.03 20.65 -6.72
C ALA A 356 16.07 20.89 -7.83
N PHE A 357 16.81 19.84 -8.21
CA PHE A 357 17.88 19.90 -9.21
C PHE A 357 17.63 18.92 -10.37
N ASP A 358 16.37 18.71 -10.72
CA ASP A 358 15.86 17.95 -11.87
C ASP A 358 16.05 18.65 -13.23
N HIS A 359 16.66 19.83 -13.20
CA HIS A 359 17.02 20.62 -14.36
C HIS A 359 17.97 19.83 -15.28
N ARG A 360 17.75 19.92 -16.59
CA ARG A 360 18.54 19.23 -17.62
C ARG A 360 19.18 20.27 -18.54
N ILE A 361 18.35 20.99 -19.31
CA ILE A 361 18.79 22.06 -20.21
C ILE A 361 19.63 23.11 -19.48
N GLN A 362 19.20 23.55 -18.29
CA GLN A 362 19.88 24.63 -17.56
C GLN A 362 21.28 24.23 -17.11
N PHE A 363 21.52 22.98 -16.67
CA PHE A 363 22.88 22.54 -16.34
C PHE A 363 23.77 22.41 -17.58
N VAL A 364 23.19 21.93 -18.70
CA VAL A 364 23.91 21.88 -19.99
C VAL A 364 24.29 23.28 -20.46
N ASP A 365 23.39 24.25 -20.34
CA ASP A 365 23.65 25.64 -20.70
C ASP A 365 24.69 26.27 -19.78
N MET A 366 24.63 26.04 -18.47
CA MET A 366 25.67 26.47 -17.53
C MET A 366 27.04 25.93 -17.92
N ALA A 367 27.15 24.63 -18.25
CA ALA A 367 28.41 24.02 -18.66
C ALA A 367 28.92 24.63 -19.97
N ARG A 368 28.05 24.79 -20.98
CA ARG A 368 28.40 25.39 -22.28
C ARG A 368 28.88 26.84 -22.15
N GLN A 369 28.21 27.64 -21.32
CA GLN A 369 28.55 29.06 -21.12
C GLN A 369 29.96 29.26 -20.58
N VAL A 370 30.45 28.33 -19.75
CA VAL A 370 31.78 28.40 -19.14
C VAL A 370 32.81 27.47 -19.80
N GLY A 371 32.44 26.81 -20.90
CA GLY A 371 33.32 25.89 -21.62
C GLY A 371 33.64 24.58 -20.87
N ALA A 372 32.81 24.17 -19.92
CA ALA A 372 32.99 22.93 -19.16
C ALA A 372 32.46 21.69 -19.91
N ASP A 373 33.07 20.53 -19.68
CA ASP A 373 32.57 19.25 -20.17
C ASP A 373 31.22 18.91 -19.50
N ILE A 374 30.21 18.56 -20.32
CA ILE A 374 28.87 18.13 -19.89
C ILE A 374 28.96 16.92 -18.94
N ALA A 375 29.98 16.06 -19.06
CA ALA A 375 30.21 14.95 -18.14
C ALA A 375 30.37 15.38 -16.67
N ARG A 376 30.76 16.64 -16.42
CA ARG A 376 30.89 17.22 -15.07
C ARG A 376 29.54 17.48 -14.37
N ILE A 377 28.41 17.41 -15.08
CA ILE A 377 27.08 17.58 -14.46
C ILE A 377 26.78 16.44 -13.48
N LYS A 378 27.15 15.20 -13.80
CA LYS A 378 26.93 14.04 -12.92
C LYS A 378 27.62 14.18 -11.55
N PRO A 379 28.95 14.46 -11.46
CA PRO A 379 29.59 14.69 -10.17
C PRO A 379 29.06 15.93 -9.45
N LEU A 380 28.72 17.00 -10.17
CA LEU A 380 28.08 18.18 -9.59
C LEU A 380 26.77 17.83 -8.85
N LYS A 381 25.91 17.01 -9.44
CA LYS A 381 24.66 16.57 -8.78
C LYS A 381 24.92 15.71 -7.53
N LYS A 382 26.02 14.95 -7.49
CA LYS A 382 26.45 14.22 -6.28
C LYS A 382 26.85 15.18 -5.15
N LEU A 383 27.54 16.27 -5.48
CA LEU A 383 27.90 17.31 -4.51
C LEU A 383 26.66 18.04 -3.97
N ILE A 384 25.67 18.33 -4.83
CA ILE A 384 24.38 18.88 -4.39
C ILE A 384 23.63 17.91 -3.47
N LEU A 385 23.62 16.60 -3.77
CA LEU A 385 23.06 15.58 -2.87
C LEU A 385 23.78 15.56 -1.52
N GLN A 386 25.11 15.64 -1.52
CA GLN A 386 25.89 15.68 -0.28
C GLN A 386 25.50 16.90 0.57
N ALA A 387 25.48 18.09 -0.03
CA ALA A 387 25.01 19.31 0.64
C ALA A 387 23.59 19.13 1.22
N SER A 388 22.68 18.55 0.44
CA SER A 388 21.29 18.29 0.89
C SER A 388 21.24 17.37 2.11
N ARG A 389 22.04 16.30 2.12
CA ARG A 389 22.12 15.34 3.24
C ARG A 389 22.63 16.00 4.51
N GLU A 390 23.68 16.80 4.39
CA GLU A 390 24.25 17.51 5.53
C GLU A 390 23.23 18.49 6.12
N VAL A 391 22.54 19.28 5.27
CA VAL A 391 21.46 20.17 5.74
C VAL A 391 20.31 19.41 6.38
N ALA A 392 19.88 18.26 5.83
CA ALA A 392 18.79 17.49 6.41
C ALA A 392 19.09 17.06 7.85
N VAL A 393 20.34 16.67 8.13
CA VAL A 393 20.79 16.34 9.49
C VAL A 393 20.88 17.60 10.36
N GLU A 394 21.55 18.65 9.87
CA GLU A 394 21.81 19.88 10.62
C GLU A 394 20.52 20.65 10.97
N ALA A 395 19.53 20.66 10.07
CA ALA A 395 18.24 21.32 10.26
C ALA A 395 17.21 20.46 11.03
N GLY A 396 17.59 19.24 11.42
CA GLY A 396 16.73 18.30 12.15
C GLY A 396 15.53 17.83 11.33
N LEU A 397 15.69 17.62 10.02
CA LEU A 397 14.62 17.09 9.19
C LEU A 397 14.45 15.59 9.45
N GLU A 398 13.29 15.22 9.99
CA GLU A 398 12.91 13.84 10.23
C GLU A 398 12.66 13.07 8.93
N LYS A 399 12.49 11.74 9.04
CA LYS A 399 12.24 10.85 7.90
C LYS A 399 11.03 11.35 7.10
N GLY A 400 11.27 11.66 5.83
CA GLY A 400 10.25 12.14 4.90
C GLY A 400 10.07 13.66 4.86
N GLN A 401 10.68 14.44 5.75
CA GLN A 401 10.66 15.91 5.69
C GLN A 401 11.69 16.47 4.72
N ALA A 402 12.81 15.76 4.53
CA ALA A 402 13.79 16.08 3.49
C ALA A 402 13.36 15.45 2.15
N GLY A 403 13.51 16.20 1.06
CA GLY A 403 13.24 15.69 -0.27
C GLY A 403 14.17 16.20 -1.36
N LEU A 404 14.11 15.54 -2.51
CA LEU A 404 14.79 15.99 -3.73
C LEU A 404 13.94 15.78 -4.98
N LEU A 405 14.15 16.65 -5.96
CA LEU A 405 13.74 16.45 -7.35
C LEU A 405 15.01 16.25 -8.18
N CYS A 406 15.12 15.11 -8.87
CA CYS A 406 16.30 14.79 -9.67
C CYS A 406 15.91 13.99 -10.93
N ASP A 407 16.57 14.29 -12.05
CA ASP A 407 16.31 13.66 -13.35
C ASP A 407 17.04 12.34 -13.54
N SER A 408 16.57 11.55 -14.49
CA SER A 408 17.19 10.27 -14.87
C SER A 408 18.47 10.45 -15.70
N SER A 409 18.56 11.52 -16.49
CA SER A 409 19.62 11.71 -17.50
C SER A 409 20.99 11.97 -16.88
N PHE A 410 21.07 12.85 -15.88
CA PHE A 410 22.30 13.18 -15.15
C PHE A 410 22.28 12.75 -13.68
N GLY A 411 21.10 12.39 -13.16
CA GLY A 411 20.88 12.14 -11.73
C GLY A 411 20.73 10.67 -11.31
N GLN A 412 20.87 9.69 -12.21
CA GLN A 412 20.62 8.28 -11.86
C GLN A 412 21.45 7.78 -10.67
N ASP A 413 22.73 8.17 -10.57
CA ASP A 413 23.58 7.81 -9.42
C ASP A 413 23.07 8.43 -8.11
N VAL A 414 22.54 9.65 -8.17
CA VAL A 414 21.94 10.34 -7.01
C VAL A 414 20.68 9.59 -6.57
N LEU A 415 19.82 9.24 -7.52
CA LEU A 415 18.59 8.46 -7.25
C LEU A 415 18.92 7.10 -6.62
N ASN A 416 19.90 6.37 -7.16
CA ASN A 416 20.34 5.09 -6.60
C ASN A 416 20.87 5.26 -5.17
N ALA A 417 21.67 6.31 -4.93
CA ALA A 417 22.28 6.53 -3.62
C ALA A 417 21.29 6.92 -2.52
N ILE A 418 20.15 7.55 -2.87
CA ILE A 418 19.17 8.05 -1.88
C ILE A 418 17.99 7.10 -1.65
N THR A 419 17.72 6.19 -2.59
CA THR A 419 16.66 5.17 -2.50
C THR A 419 16.84 4.33 -1.22
N GLY A 420 15.76 4.09 -0.49
CA GLY A 420 15.71 3.34 0.76
C GLY A 420 16.01 4.16 2.01
N GLN A 421 16.43 5.43 1.88
CA GLN A 421 16.79 6.28 3.02
C GLN A 421 15.61 7.05 3.62
N GLY A 422 14.39 6.84 3.11
CA GLY A 422 13.18 7.48 3.63
C GLY A 422 13.02 8.95 3.23
N TRP A 423 13.69 9.39 2.17
CA TRP A 423 13.53 10.72 1.60
C TRP A 423 12.27 10.81 0.74
N TRP A 424 11.75 12.02 0.55
CA TRP A 424 10.77 12.29 -0.50
C TRP A 424 11.52 12.48 -1.82
N ILE A 425 11.34 11.56 -2.79
CA ILE A 425 12.13 11.54 -4.03
C ILE A 425 11.17 11.69 -5.20
N ALA A 426 11.32 12.73 -6.00
CA ALA A 426 10.52 12.92 -7.20
C ALA A 426 11.39 13.04 -8.46
N ARG A 427 10.88 12.53 -9.58
CA ARG A 427 11.59 12.43 -10.87
C ARG A 427 10.75 13.05 -11.99
N PRO A 428 11.29 13.98 -12.78
CA PRO A 428 10.58 14.54 -13.91
C PRO A 428 10.38 13.48 -15.00
N ILE A 429 9.27 13.58 -15.71
CA ILE A 429 8.99 12.75 -16.89
C ILE A 429 8.83 13.57 -18.17
N GLU A 430 8.55 14.87 -18.03
CA GLU A 430 8.35 15.76 -19.17
C GLU A 430 9.65 16.02 -19.93
N LEU A 431 9.54 16.16 -21.25
CA LEU A 431 10.56 16.76 -22.08
C LEU A 431 10.65 18.26 -21.70
N PRO A 432 11.84 18.77 -21.31
CA PRO A 432 11.96 20.15 -20.85
C PRO A 432 11.42 21.17 -21.87
N GLY A 433 10.47 22.00 -21.45
CA GLY A 433 9.92 23.07 -22.28
C GLY A 433 8.86 22.65 -23.30
N SER A 434 8.48 21.36 -23.37
CA SER A 434 7.48 20.89 -24.33
C SER A 434 6.10 21.51 -24.11
N ARG A 435 5.49 22.00 -25.18
CA ARG A 435 4.09 22.44 -25.22
C ARG A 435 3.53 22.20 -26.64
N PRO A 436 2.66 21.20 -26.86
CA PRO A 436 2.01 20.31 -25.88
C PRO A 436 3.00 19.48 -25.04
N LEU A 437 2.54 18.96 -23.89
CA LEU A 437 3.35 18.09 -23.03
C LEU A 437 3.83 16.86 -23.80
N GLU A 438 5.13 16.66 -23.82
CA GLU A 438 5.80 15.45 -24.34
C GLU A 438 6.59 14.78 -23.21
N LEU A 439 6.76 13.46 -23.29
CA LEU A 439 7.52 12.68 -22.30
C LEU A 439 8.94 12.40 -22.79
N GLU A 440 9.96 12.65 -21.97
CA GLU A 440 11.38 12.59 -22.38
C GLU A 440 11.81 11.18 -22.82
N HIS A 441 11.29 10.13 -22.16
CA HIS A 441 11.72 8.75 -22.38
C HIS A 441 10.58 7.86 -22.93
N GLY A 442 9.62 8.45 -23.65
CA GLY A 442 8.53 7.72 -24.30
C GLY A 442 7.41 7.29 -23.34
N ASN A 443 6.85 6.09 -23.55
CA ASN A 443 5.64 5.64 -22.84
C ASN A 443 5.88 5.53 -21.32
N ILE A 444 5.10 6.27 -20.53
CA ILE A 444 5.24 6.32 -19.07
C ILE A 444 5.03 4.95 -18.41
N GLY A 445 4.06 4.15 -18.87
CA GLY A 445 3.80 2.82 -18.31
C GLY A 445 5.01 1.90 -18.37
N SER A 446 5.73 1.91 -19.49
CA SER A 446 6.97 1.13 -19.66
C SER A 446 8.12 1.58 -18.76
N GLN A 447 8.18 2.88 -18.44
CA GLN A 447 9.23 3.43 -17.58
C GLN A 447 9.03 3.00 -16.11
N LEU A 448 7.79 3.12 -15.62
CA LEU A 448 7.46 2.91 -14.20
C LEU A 448 7.68 1.47 -13.72
N VAL A 449 7.70 0.48 -14.62
CA VAL A 449 8.03 -0.93 -14.28
C VAL A 449 9.39 -1.04 -13.59
N SER A 450 10.34 -0.18 -13.98
CA SER A 450 11.72 -0.21 -13.47
C SER A 450 11.96 0.72 -12.27
N TRP A 451 10.97 1.52 -11.88
CA TRP A 451 11.14 2.53 -10.84
C TRP A 451 10.89 1.94 -9.44
N PRO A 452 11.68 2.33 -8.43
CA PRO A 452 11.34 2.08 -7.04
C PRO A 452 10.00 2.74 -6.69
N LEU A 453 9.09 2.00 -6.04
CA LEU A 453 7.76 2.49 -5.68
C LEU A 453 7.76 3.74 -4.78
N GLU A 454 8.85 4.00 -4.07
CA GLU A 454 8.98 5.21 -3.25
C GLU A 454 9.33 6.48 -4.06
N HIS A 455 9.63 6.35 -5.36
CA HIS A 455 9.87 7.49 -6.25
C HIS A 455 8.54 8.06 -6.75
N ILE A 456 8.46 9.37 -6.80
CA ILE A 456 7.26 10.11 -7.17
C ILE A 456 7.41 10.58 -8.60
N VAL A 457 6.37 10.35 -9.41
CA VAL A 457 6.31 10.84 -10.78
C VAL A 457 6.04 12.34 -10.72
N LYS A 458 6.99 13.15 -11.17
CA LYS A 458 6.78 14.59 -11.33
C LYS A 458 6.47 14.88 -12.79
N CYS A 459 5.34 15.53 -13.03
CA CYS A 459 4.90 15.94 -14.35
C CYS A 459 4.69 17.45 -14.36
N LEU A 460 5.54 18.18 -15.10
CA LEU A 460 5.35 19.61 -15.33
C LEU A 460 4.57 19.85 -16.61
N VAL A 461 3.51 20.66 -16.51
CA VAL A 461 2.71 21.10 -17.64
C VAL A 461 2.62 22.62 -17.73
N PHE A 462 2.81 23.15 -18.94
CA PHE A 462 2.48 24.53 -19.30
C PHE A 462 1.00 24.64 -19.67
N PHE A 463 0.12 24.75 -18.67
CA PHE A 463 -1.32 24.65 -18.86
C PHE A 463 -2.01 26.00 -18.64
N ASN A 464 -2.79 26.46 -19.62
CA ASN A 464 -3.73 27.55 -19.45
C ASN A 464 -5.16 27.02 -19.70
N PRO A 465 -6.11 27.17 -18.75
CA PRO A 465 -7.50 26.74 -18.97
C PRO A 465 -8.20 27.45 -20.15
N GLU A 466 -7.63 28.56 -20.62
CA GLU A 466 -8.11 29.38 -21.75
C GLU A 466 -7.41 29.06 -23.07
N ASP A 467 -6.51 28.06 -23.08
CA ASP A 467 -5.94 27.58 -24.33
C ASP A 467 -7.03 27.15 -25.31
N ASP A 468 -6.70 27.22 -26.61
CA ASP A 468 -7.58 26.70 -27.65
C ASP A 468 -7.91 25.22 -27.37
N HIS A 469 -9.09 24.82 -27.83
CA HIS A 469 -9.64 23.52 -27.48
C HIS A 469 -8.70 22.35 -27.84
N THR A 470 -7.96 22.45 -28.94
CA THR A 470 -7.06 21.39 -29.40
C THR A 470 -5.84 21.27 -28.50
N MET A 471 -5.16 22.39 -28.21
CA MET A 471 -4.03 22.42 -27.27
C MET A 471 -4.46 21.90 -25.89
N ARG A 472 -5.60 22.37 -25.39
CA ARG A 472 -6.11 21.95 -24.09
C ARG A 472 -6.39 20.44 -24.03
N LEU A 473 -7.05 19.88 -25.04
CA LEU A 473 -7.32 18.44 -25.08
C LEU A 473 -6.05 17.59 -25.14
N GLN A 474 -5.03 18.03 -25.89
CA GLN A 474 -3.75 17.31 -25.97
C GLN A 474 -3.04 17.27 -24.61
N GLN A 475 -3.00 18.40 -23.90
CA GLN A 475 -2.45 18.47 -22.54
C GLN A 475 -3.23 17.58 -21.57
N GLU A 476 -4.57 17.68 -21.57
CA GLU A 476 -5.46 16.92 -20.69
C GLU A 476 -5.32 15.41 -20.89
N HIS A 477 -5.25 14.96 -22.15
CA HIS A 477 -5.07 13.56 -22.50
C HIS A 477 -3.74 13.02 -21.98
N GLN A 478 -2.63 13.74 -22.21
CA GLN A 478 -1.31 13.28 -21.76
C GLN A 478 -1.22 13.20 -20.24
N ILE A 479 -1.83 14.13 -19.51
CA ILE A 479 -1.87 14.10 -18.03
C ILE A 479 -2.75 12.94 -17.54
N GLN A 480 -3.87 12.67 -18.21
CA GLN A 480 -4.74 11.54 -17.89
C GLN A 480 -3.98 10.21 -18.01
N GLU A 481 -3.20 10.02 -19.08
CA GLU A 481 -2.35 8.83 -19.26
C GLU A 481 -1.31 8.68 -18.15
N VAL A 482 -0.64 9.79 -17.78
CA VAL A 482 0.31 9.80 -16.67
C VAL A 482 -0.37 9.42 -15.35
N TYR A 483 -1.52 10.01 -15.06
CA TYR A 483 -2.28 9.71 -13.85
C TYR A 483 -2.70 8.23 -13.80
N GLN A 484 -3.21 7.68 -14.91
CA GLN A 484 -3.57 6.28 -14.99
C GLN A 484 -2.36 5.35 -14.81
N ALA A 485 -1.21 5.68 -15.38
CA ALA A 485 0.01 4.91 -15.19
C ALA A 485 0.50 4.95 -13.73
N CYS A 486 0.39 6.09 -13.05
CA CYS A 486 0.65 6.20 -11.61
C CYS A 486 -0.33 5.36 -10.79
N CYS A 487 -1.63 5.38 -11.13
CA CYS A 487 -2.66 4.54 -10.51
C CYS A 487 -2.33 3.05 -10.63
N GLN A 488 -1.98 2.59 -11.83
CA GLN A 488 -1.69 1.18 -12.10
C GLN A 488 -0.39 0.70 -11.45
N SER A 489 0.65 1.54 -11.45
CA SER A 489 1.97 1.17 -10.92
C SER A 489 2.10 1.38 -9.42
N GLY A 490 1.19 2.12 -8.79
CA GLY A 490 1.23 2.46 -7.36
C GLY A 490 2.14 3.64 -7.00
N HIS A 491 2.79 4.29 -7.98
CA HIS A 491 3.59 5.49 -7.74
C HIS A 491 2.69 6.70 -7.45
N GLU A 492 3.15 7.62 -6.61
CA GLU A 492 2.48 8.91 -6.39
C GLU A 492 2.74 9.87 -7.56
N LEU A 493 1.79 10.77 -7.84
CA LEU A 493 1.90 11.83 -8.85
C LEU A 493 2.05 13.22 -8.21
N LEU A 494 3.12 13.92 -8.57
CA LEU A 494 3.31 15.36 -8.38
C LEU A 494 2.98 16.09 -9.69
N LEU A 495 1.86 16.80 -9.73
CA LEU A 495 1.49 17.63 -10.88
C LEU A 495 1.96 19.07 -10.66
N GLU A 496 2.92 19.50 -11.48
CA GLU A 496 3.44 20.87 -11.50
C GLU A 496 2.75 21.67 -12.59
N VAL A 497 1.99 22.70 -12.19
CA VAL A 497 1.26 23.55 -13.13
C VAL A 497 1.96 24.88 -13.24
N ILE A 498 2.34 25.25 -14.47
CA ILE A 498 2.93 26.54 -14.79
C ILE A 498 2.10 27.19 -15.90
N LEU A 499 1.77 28.46 -15.75
CA LEU A 499 1.15 29.22 -16.83
C LEU A 499 2.17 29.44 -17.98
N PRO A 500 1.78 29.25 -19.26
CA PRO A 500 2.65 29.47 -20.41
C PRO A 500 3.35 30.84 -20.42
N ALA A 501 4.48 30.95 -21.10
CA ALA A 501 5.14 32.25 -21.28
C ALA A 501 4.27 33.19 -22.13
N GLY A 502 4.32 34.48 -21.83
CA GLY A 502 3.63 35.52 -22.61
C GLY A 502 2.16 35.76 -22.26
N ILE A 503 1.62 35.08 -21.24
CA ILE A 503 0.31 35.41 -20.66
C ILE A 503 0.45 36.10 -19.31
N GLU A 504 -0.54 36.90 -18.95
CA GLU A 504 -0.63 37.51 -17.63
C GLU A 504 -0.82 36.41 -16.57
N LYS A 505 -0.01 36.48 -15.52
CA LYS A 505 -0.04 35.48 -14.44
C LYS A 505 -1.10 35.88 -13.44
N GLU A 506 -2.28 35.30 -13.57
CA GLU A 506 -3.39 35.48 -12.64
C GLU A 506 -3.58 34.23 -11.77
N ASP A 507 -3.65 34.41 -10.45
CA ASP A 507 -3.85 33.32 -9.49
C ASP A 507 -5.12 32.51 -9.78
N ALA A 508 -6.17 33.18 -10.27
CA ALA A 508 -7.44 32.57 -10.64
C ALA A 508 -7.30 31.48 -11.73
N LEU A 509 -6.30 31.60 -12.61
CA LEU A 509 -6.05 30.60 -13.66
C LEU A 509 -5.53 29.27 -13.07
N TYR A 510 -4.72 29.32 -12.00
CA TYR A 510 -4.28 28.10 -11.30
C TYR A 510 -5.45 27.37 -10.65
N LEU A 511 -6.31 28.10 -9.94
CA LEU A 511 -7.52 27.53 -9.34
C LEU A 511 -8.43 26.88 -10.40
N ARG A 512 -8.61 27.54 -11.54
CA ARG A 512 -9.38 27.01 -12.68
C ARG A 512 -8.71 25.77 -13.30
N ALA A 513 -7.39 25.75 -13.43
CA ALA A 513 -6.65 24.59 -13.91
C ALA A 513 -6.83 23.38 -12.99
N MET A 514 -6.66 23.57 -11.67
CA MET A 514 -6.88 22.51 -10.68
C MET A 514 -8.33 21.99 -10.72
N LYS A 515 -9.31 22.90 -10.76
CA LYS A 515 -10.73 22.54 -10.86
C LYS A 515 -11.00 21.74 -12.14
N ARG A 516 -10.35 22.09 -13.26
CA ARG A 516 -10.46 21.35 -14.52
C ARG A 516 -9.93 19.92 -14.38
N PHE A 517 -8.74 19.73 -13.81
CA PHE A 517 -8.17 18.40 -13.60
C PHE A 517 -9.03 17.53 -12.67
N TYR A 518 -9.54 18.10 -11.57
CA TYR A 518 -10.49 17.38 -10.71
C TYR A 518 -11.79 16.99 -11.45
N ASN A 519 -12.32 17.85 -12.32
CA ASN A 519 -13.49 17.53 -13.13
C ASN A 519 -13.23 16.40 -14.14
N LEU A 520 -11.96 16.17 -14.52
CA LEU A 520 -11.54 15.05 -15.37
C LEU A 520 -11.27 13.77 -14.55
N GLY A 521 -11.39 13.82 -13.22
CA GLY A 521 -11.06 12.71 -12.33
C GLY A 521 -9.58 12.56 -12.03
N ILE A 522 -8.74 13.52 -12.43
CA ILE A 522 -7.31 13.53 -12.12
C ILE A 522 -7.13 14.07 -10.70
N LYS A 523 -6.69 13.19 -9.80
CA LYS A 523 -6.47 13.49 -8.39
C LYS A 523 -4.99 13.23 -8.05
N PRO A 524 -4.08 14.16 -8.40
CA PRO A 524 -2.67 13.95 -8.14
C PRO A 524 -2.45 13.89 -6.62
N ASP A 525 -1.50 13.05 -6.19
CA ASP A 525 -1.16 12.93 -4.78
C ASP A 525 -0.57 14.23 -4.24
N TRP A 526 0.16 14.99 -5.08
CA TRP A 526 0.77 16.26 -4.75
C TRP A 526 0.55 17.30 -5.85
N TRP A 527 0.40 18.56 -5.45
CA TRP A 527 0.47 19.71 -6.34
C TRP A 527 1.78 20.47 -6.18
N LYS A 528 2.31 20.99 -7.28
CA LYS A 528 3.42 21.95 -7.25
C LYS A 528 2.99 23.22 -7.98
N LEU A 529 2.91 24.32 -7.23
CA LEU A 529 2.32 25.59 -7.66
C LEU A 529 3.27 26.75 -7.30
N PRO A 530 3.25 27.87 -8.06
CA PRO A 530 4.01 29.06 -7.69
C PRO A 530 3.50 29.67 -6.38
N PRO A 531 4.23 30.63 -5.81
CA PRO A 531 3.68 31.50 -4.79
C PRO A 531 2.42 32.21 -5.31
N LEU A 532 1.34 32.13 -4.54
CA LEU A 532 0.05 32.79 -4.79
C LEU A 532 -0.30 33.68 -3.59
N ASP A 533 -1.28 34.55 -3.77
CA ASP A 533 -1.81 35.36 -2.68
C ASP A 533 -2.56 34.52 -1.62
N LYS A 534 -2.76 35.12 -0.44
CA LYS A 534 -3.41 34.45 0.68
C LYS A 534 -4.86 34.00 0.36
N ALA A 535 -5.59 34.78 -0.42
CA ALA A 535 -6.98 34.48 -0.77
C ALA A 535 -7.08 33.27 -1.71
N SER A 536 -6.16 33.18 -2.67
CA SER A 536 -6.03 32.08 -3.61
C SER A 536 -5.61 30.80 -2.92
N TRP A 537 -4.70 30.87 -1.94
CA TRP A 537 -4.39 29.71 -1.11
C TRP A 537 -5.60 29.20 -0.33
N GLN A 538 -6.41 30.09 0.24
CA GLN A 538 -7.63 29.69 0.92
C GLN A 538 -8.60 28.99 -0.05
N ALA A 539 -8.78 29.52 -1.26
CA ALA A 539 -9.64 28.92 -2.27
C ALA A 539 -9.11 27.55 -2.75
N ILE A 540 -7.80 27.40 -2.90
CA ILE A 540 -7.15 26.13 -3.24
C ILE A 540 -7.32 25.10 -2.13
N SER A 541 -7.11 25.48 -0.87
CA SER A 541 -7.33 24.61 0.29
C SER A 541 -8.76 24.08 0.31
N THR A 542 -9.75 24.96 0.17
CA THR A 542 -11.17 24.57 0.10
C THR A 542 -11.45 23.65 -1.10
N LEU A 543 -10.91 23.96 -2.29
CA LEU A 543 -11.09 23.09 -3.46
C LEU A 543 -10.51 21.69 -3.22
N ILE A 544 -9.32 21.58 -2.64
CA ILE A 544 -8.70 20.28 -2.36
C ILE A 544 -9.52 19.51 -1.33
N GLU A 545 -9.95 20.14 -0.24
CA GLU A 545 -10.80 19.51 0.79
C GLU A 545 -12.11 18.98 0.20
N GLU A 546 -12.75 19.73 -0.71
CA GLU A 546 -13.99 19.35 -1.37
C GLU A 546 -13.81 18.24 -2.42
N ARG A 547 -12.68 18.21 -3.13
CA ARG A 547 -12.46 17.33 -4.29
C ARG A 547 -11.66 16.08 -3.98
N ASP A 548 -10.72 16.17 -3.06
CA ASP A 548 -9.86 15.08 -2.62
C ASP A 548 -9.21 15.36 -1.26
N ALA A 549 -9.93 15.07 -0.17
CA ALA A 549 -9.41 15.18 1.18
C ALA A 549 -8.18 14.30 1.48
N TYR A 550 -7.84 13.36 0.58
CA TYR A 550 -6.66 12.50 0.69
C TYR A 550 -5.45 12.99 -0.13
N CYS A 551 -5.54 14.18 -0.75
CA CYS A 551 -4.39 14.85 -1.32
C CYS A 551 -3.30 15.05 -0.24
N ARG A 552 -2.04 14.74 -0.55
CA ARG A 552 -0.93 14.88 0.40
C ARG A 552 -0.62 16.34 0.70
N GLY A 553 -0.81 17.20 -0.30
CA GLY A 553 -0.68 18.64 -0.17
C GLY A 553 -0.01 19.31 -1.36
N VAL A 554 0.41 20.55 -1.12
CA VAL A 554 1.04 21.43 -2.09
C VAL A 554 2.48 21.72 -1.66
N VAL A 555 3.41 21.69 -2.62
CA VAL A 555 4.76 22.26 -2.47
C VAL A 555 4.91 23.50 -3.35
N ILE A 556 5.49 24.56 -2.79
CA ILE A 556 5.71 25.83 -3.49
C ILE A 556 6.95 25.72 -4.36
N LEU A 557 6.84 26.07 -5.64
CA LEU A 557 7.97 26.10 -6.57
C LEU A 557 8.67 27.47 -6.56
N GLY A 558 9.96 27.49 -6.90
CA GLY A 558 10.78 28.70 -6.78
C GLY A 558 10.88 29.61 -8.01
N LEU A 559 10.69 29.11 -9.24
CA LEU A 559 10.92 29.84 -10.52
C LEU A 559 12.24 30.62 -10.66
N ASP A 560 13.31 30.27 -9.90
CA ASP A 560 14.55 31.09 -9.87
C ASP A 560 14.32 32.50 -9.31
N ALA A 561 13.26 32.67 -8.50
CA ALA A 561 12.92 33.92 -7.85
C ALA A 561 13.99 34.30 -6.81
N PRO A 562 14.22 35.61 -6.59
CA PRO A 562 15.04 36.10 -5.49
C PRO A 562 14.48 35.64 -4.13
N GLN A 563 15.38 35.48 -3.16
CA GLN A 563 15.02 35.02 -1.81
C GLN A 563 13.93 35.89 -1.14
N ALA A 564 13.94 37.21 -1.35
CA ALA A 564 12.92 38.11 -0.81
C ALA A 564 11.51 37.83 -1.36
N GLU A 565 11.42 37.46 -2.65
CA GLU A 565 10.15 37.08 -3.27
C GLU A 565 9.66 35.72 -2.74
N LEU A 566 10.57 34.76 -2.54
CA LEU A 566 10.24 33.48 -1.92
C LEU A 566 9.77 33.65 -0.47
N GLN A 567 10.42 34.51 0.31
CA GLN A 567 10.00 34.81 1.67
C GLN A 567 8.58 35.40 1.70
N HIS A 568 8.31 36.38 0.83
CA HIS A 568 6.96 36.93 0.68
C HIS A 568 5.96 35.83 0.29
N GLY A 569 6.29 35.01 -0.69
CA GLY A 569 5.49 33.87 -1.12
C GLY A 569 5.16 32.89 0.01
N PHE A 570 6.15 32.53 0.83
CA PHE A 570 5.95 31.66 1.98
C PHE A 570 5.02 32.28 3.02
N SER A 571 5.17 33.59 3.31
CA SER A 571 4.27 34.28 4.24
C SER A 571 2.79 34.26 3.82
N GLN A 572 2.51 34.15 2.51
CA GLN A 572 1.13 34.05 2.00
C GLN A 572 0.48 32.71 2.35
N THR A 573 1.27 31.68 2.67
CA THR A 573 0.78 30.33 3.00
C THR A 573 0.59 30.12 4.50
N ALA A 574 0.79 31.17 5.32
CA ALA A 574 0.58 31.11 6.77
C ALA A 574 -0.86 30.69 7.10
N GLY A 575 -0.99 29.63 7.91
CA GLY A 575 -2.28 29.06 8.32
C GLY A 575 -2.91 28.07 7.33
N GLN A 576 -2.23 27.77 6.20
CA GLN A 576 -2.74 26.85 5.19
C GLN A 576 -2.12 25.46 5.36
N ASN A 577 -2.83 24.54 6.03
CA ASN A 577 -2.33 23.19 6.35
C ASN A 577 -2.04 22.31 5.13
N ILE A 578 -2.65 22.63 3.99
CA ILE A 578 -2.45 21.90 2.74
C ILE A 578 -1.09 22.20 2.10
N VAL A 579 -0.49 23.34 2.41
CA VAL A 579 0.83 23.70 1.89
C VAL A 579 1.89 23.12 2.83
N LYS A 580 2.55 22.06 2.38
CA LYS A 580 3.47 21.25 3.19
C LYS A 580 4.91 21.74 3.14
N GLY A 581 5.26 22.57 2.16
CA GLY A 581 6.62 23.06 2.04
C GLY A 581 6.96 23.59 0.67
N PHE A 582 8.21 23.43 0.28
CA PHE A 582 8.76 24.00 -0.93
C PHE A 582 9.57 22.98 -1.73
N ALA A 583 9.64 23.22 -3.03
CA ALA A 583 10.50 22.53 -3.98
C ALA A 583 11.24 23.56 -4.85
N VAL A 584 12.38 24.02 -4.32
CA VAL A 584 13.15 25.13 -4.88
C VAL A 584 14.50 24.62 -5.38
N GLY A 585 14.90 25.15 -6.55
CA GLY A 585 16.06 24.67 -7.29
C GLY A 585 17.15 25.70 -7.45
N ARG A 586 17.17 26.35 -8.63
CA ARG A 586 18.29 27.20 -9.08
C ARG A 586 18.66 28.34 -8.13
N THR A 587 17.72 28.86 -7.34
CA THR A 587 18.01 29.83 -6.27
C THR A 587 19.03 29.30 -5.25
N LEU A 588 19.09 27.99 -5.04
CA LEU A 588 19.97 27.35 -4.05
C LEU A 588 21.35 26.98 -4.60
N PHE A 589 21.43 26.50 -5.85
CA PHE A 589 22.66 25.95 -6.42
C PHE A 589 23.13 26.60 -7.71
N GLY A 590 22.34 27.46 -8.35
CA GLY A 590 22.55 27.89 -9.73
C GLY A 590 23.85 28.68 -9.95
N GLU A 591 24.12 29.67 -9.11
CA GLU A 591 25.37 30.44 -9.16
C GLU A 591 26.59 29.61 -8.70
N PRO A 592 26.54 28.91 -7.54
CA PRO A 592 27.65 28.05 -7.11
C PRO A 592 28.02 26.96 -8.13
N SER A 593 27.00 26.37 -8.78
CA SER A 593 27.19 25.38 -9.84
C SER A 593 27.93 25.95 -11.05
N ARG A 594 27.62 27.18 -11.47
CA ARG A 594 28.34 27.85 -12.57
C ARG A 594 29.79 28.11 -12.20
N ALA A 595 30.06 28.62 -11.00
CA ALA A 595 31.43 28.86 -10.52
C ALA A 595 32.24 27.57 -10.45
N TRP A 596 31.64 26.48 -9.95
CA TRP A 596 32.29 25.16 -9.88
C TRP A 596 32.58 24.58 -11.28
N LEU A 597 31.63 24.69 -12.21
CA LEU A 597 31.83 24.28 -13.61
C LEU A 597 32.94 25.11 -14.29
N ALA A 598 33.03 26.40 -13.98
CA ALA A 598 34.10 27.28 -14.47
C ALA A 598 35.48 26.99 -13.84
N GLY A 599 35.57 26.11 -12.84
CA GLY A 599 36.82 25.82 -12.11
C GLY A 599 37.22 26.94 -11.14
N GLN A 600 36.30 27.83 -10.79
CA GLN A 600 36.50 28.96 -9.88
C GLN A 600 36.14 28.63 -8.43
N MET A 601 35.51 27.47 -8.21
CA MET A 601 35.03 26.99 -6.92
C MET A 601 35.36 25.50 -6.79
N ASP A 602 35.88 25.08 -5.63
CA ASP A 602 36.15 23.67 -5.33
C ASP A 602 34.92 22.96 -4.74
N ASP A 603 35.03 21.65 -4.55
CA ASP A 603 33.92 20.82 -4.06
C ASP A 603 33.43 21.25 -2.67
N GLN A 604 34.36 21.59 -1.77
CA GLN A 604 34.04 21.96 -0.39
C GLN A 604 33.32 23.31 -0.33
N THR A 605 33.80 24.30 -1.10
CA THR A 605 33.18 25.62 -1.19
C THR A 605 31.79 25.53 -1.81
N LEU A 606 31.63 24.72 -2.87
CA LEU A 606 30.32 24.46 -3.48
C LEU A 606 29.34 23.89 -2.46
N ILE A 607 29.74 22.82 -1.75
CA ILE A 607 28.89 22.18 -0.74
C ILE A 607 28.50 23.21 0.32
N TYR A 608 29.46 23.94 0.87
CA TYR A 608 29.21 24.96 1.90
C TYR A 608 28.22 26.02 1.42
N THR A 609 28.40 26.62 0.24
CA THR A 609 27.50 27.66 -0.26
C THR A 609 26.10 27.14 -0.53
N VAL A 610 25.96 25.93 -1.09
CA VAL A 610 24.63 25.31 -1.30
C VAL A 610 23.95 25.00 0.04
N LYS A 611 24.70 24.56 1.05
CA LYS A 611 24.18 24.32 2.40
C LYS A 611 23.65 25.59 3.03
N GLU A 612 24.43 26.67 3.02
CA GLU A 612 24.03 27.98 3.57
C GLU A 612 22.73 28.47 2.91
N ASN A 613 22.65 28.42 1.59
CA ASN A 613 21.45 28.81 0.85
C ASN A 613 20.22 27.97 1.27
N TYR A 614 20.41 26.65 1.43
CA TYR A 614 19.32 25.74 1.77
C TYR A 614 18.87 25.91 3.23
N HIS A 615 19.79 26.06 4.18
CA HIS A 615 19.48 26.41 5.58
C HIS A 615 18.70 27.71 5.70
N ASN A 616 19.13 28.73 4.97
CA ASN A 616 18.44 30.01 4.94
C ASN A 616 17.00 29.85 4.43
N LEU A 617 16.80 29.06 3.38
CA LEU A 617 15.45 28.82 2.85
C LEU A 617 14.56 28.02 3.81
N ILE A 618 15.11 27.01 4.50
CA ILE A 618 14.38 26.27 5.55
C ILE A 618 13.97 27.21 6.69
N THR A 619 14.88 28.08 7.12
CA THR A 619 14.61 29.09 8.15
C THR A 619 13.45 30.00 7.71
N LEU A 620 13.49 30.53 6.49
CA LEU A 620 12.41 31.36 5.95
C LEU A 620 11.07 30.61 5.88
N TRP A 621 11.10 29.34 5.47
CA TRP A 621 9.90 28.51 5.44
C TRP A 621 9.30 28.32 6.84
N ARG A 622 10.11 28.06 7.86
CA ARG A 622 9.65 27.89 9.24
C ARG A 622 9.13 29.19 9.84
N GLN A 623 9.69 30.33 9.46
CA GLN A 623 9.27 31.68 9.88
C GLN A 623 8.03 32.21 9.15
N ARG A 624 7.44 31.47 8.21
CA ARG A 624 6.32 31.95 7.36
C ARG A 624 5.10 32.48 8.13
N GLY A 625 4.89 32.05 9.38
CA GLY A 625 3.80 32.48 10.25
C GLY A 625 4.16 33.56 11.26
N GLU A 626 5.44 33.94 11.34
CA GLU A 626 5.94 34.96 12.26
C GLU A 626 5.81 36.34 11.62
N LYS A 627 5.43 37.35 12.40
CA LYS A 627 5.24 38.74 11.96
C LYS A 627 6.39 39.62 12.37
#